data_AF-A0A429MJE0-F1
#
_entry.id   AF-A0A429MJE0-F1
#
_cell.length_a   1.000
_cell.length_b   1.000
_cell.length_c   1.000
_cell.angle_alpha   90.00
_cell.angle_beta   90.00
_cell.angle_gamma   90.00
#
_symmetry.space_group_name_H-M   'P 1'
#
loop_
_entity.id
_entity.type
_entity.pdbx_description
1 polymer ?
#
loop_
_entity_poly.entity_id
_entity_poly.type
_entity_poly.pdbx_seq_one_letter_code
_entity_poly.pdbx_strand_id
1 'polypeptide(L)'
;TRPDGVYRFQKTRLPKDYLAKVPAEHLQMKKIEADELPFEFMMNALRLNDGVKAELYEQRTGLSLDDLNDLLTSLRSRELLVEDSGRLACTEQGHIFLNSVLEEFL
;
A
#
# COMPACT_ATOMS: atom_id res chain seq x y z
N THR A 1 -3.73 4.44 -10.86
CA THR A 1 -2.53 4.99 -11.54
C THR A 1 -2.98 5.89 -12.67
N ARG A 2 -2.40 7.07 -12.77
CA ARG A 2 -2.50 7.92 -13.97
C ARG A 2 -1.22 7.72 -14.80
N PRO A 3 -1.20 8.08 -16.10
CA PRO A 3 -0.03 7.87 -16.95
C PRO A 3 1.26 8.52 -16.42
N ASP A 4 1.12 9.52 -15.55
CA ASP A 4 2.17 10.35 -14.98
C ASP A 4 2.53 10.00 -13.51
N GLY A 5 1.86 9.01 -12.90
CA GLY A 5 2.25 8.46 -11.60
C GLY A 5 1.12 7.94 -10.69
N VAL A 6 1.51 7.66 -9.44
CA VAL A 6 0.61 7.31 -8.34
C VAL A 6 0.31 8.56 -7.52
N TYR A 7 -0.95 8.72 -7.11
CA TYR A 7 -1.44 9.89 -6.41
C TYR A 7 -2.25 9.48 -5.18
N ARG A 8 -2.01 10.15 -4.05
CA ARG A 8 -2.83 10.07 -2.85
C ARG A 8 -3.90 11.14 -2.91
N PHE A 9 -5.13 10.76 -2.57
CA PHE A 9 -6.29 11.64 -2.53
C PHE A 9 -6.90 11.63 -1.14
N GLN A 10 -7.12 12.82 -0.57
CA GLN A 10 -7.76 12.98 0.73
C GLN A 10 -9.13 13.66 0.57
N LYS A 11 -10.18 12.99 1.05
CA LYS A 11 -11.52 13.58 1.14
C LYS A 11 -11.68 14.36 2.45
N THR A 12 -12.51 15.40 2.43
CA THR A 12 -12.92 16.10 3.65
C THR A 12 -13.77 15.17 4.52
N ARG A 13 -13.73 15.36 5.85
CA ARG A 13 -14.46 14.50 6.80
C ARG A 13 -15.86 15.00 7.16
N LEU A 14 -16.20 16.24 6.78
CA LEU A 14 -17.46 16.89 7.18
C LEU A 14 -18.53 16.74 6.10
N PRO A 15 -19.71 16.16 6.40
CA PRO A 15 -20.78 15.95 5.41
C PRO A 15 -21.22 17.22 4.67
N LYS A 16 -21.22 18.36 5.36
CA LYS A 16 -21.57 19.68 4.79
C LYS A 16 -20.66 20.07 3.61
N ASP A 17 -19.40 19.64 3.63
CA ASP A 17 -18.42 19.98 2.60
C ASP A 17 -18.60 19.11 1.33
N TYR A 18 -19.33 17.98 1.43
CA TYR A 18 -19.74 17.19 0.26
C TYR A 18 -20.95 17.80 -0.46
N LEU A 19 -21.84 18.47 0.29
CA LEU A 19 -23.06 19.08 -0.24
C LEU A 19 -22.83 20.51 -0.76
N ALA A 20 -21.85 21.20 -0.21
CA ALA A 20 -21.39 22.47 -0.76
C ALA A 20 -20.82 22.21 -2.17
N LYS A 21 -21.51 22.67 -3.22
CA LYS A 21 -21.02 22.70 -4.62
C LYS A 21 -19.85 23.69 -4.82
N VAL A 22 -19.14 24.02 -3.75
CA VAL A 22 -17.89 24.78 -3.80
C VAL A 22 -16.80 23.74 -4.04
N PRO A 23 -15.91 23.89 -5.03
CA PRO A 23 -14.78 22.99 -5.16
C PRO A 23 -14.05 23.04 -3.83
N ALA A 24 -14.03 21.92 -3.10
CA ALA A 24 -13.31 21.87 -1.85
C ALA A 24 -11.84 22.17 -2.18
N GLU A 25 -11.37 23.39 -1.87
CA GLU A 25 -9.97 23.81 -2.09
C GLU A 25 -8.97 22.87 -1.40
N HIS A 26 -9.45 22.02 -0.49
CA HIS A 26 -8.72 20.95 0.18
C HIS A 26 -8.72 19.58 -0.54
N LEU A 27 -9.14 19.50 -1.81
CA LEU A 27 -8.95 18.31 -2.65
C LEU A 27 -7.48 18.23 -3.09
N GLN A 28 -6.59 17.95 -2.16
CA GLN A 28 -5.16 17.82 -2.43
C GLN A 28 -4.89 16.43 -3.02
N MET A 29 -4.62 16.39 -4.33
CA MET A 29 -3.99 15.26 -4.98
C MET A 29 -2.47 15.39 -4.77
N LYS A 30 -1.88 14.57 -3.91
CA LYS A 30 -0.43 14.54 -3.71
C LYS A 30 0.16 13.47 -4.63
N LYS A 31 1.14 13.82 -5.45
CA LYS A 31 1.96 12.82 -6.15
C LYS A 31 2.79 12.06 -5.11
N ILE A 32 2.85 10.74 -5.25
CA ILE A 32 3.66 9.89 -4.39
C ILE A 32 5.04 9.75 -5.02
N GLU A 33 6.08 10.03 -4.24
CA GLU A 33 7.48 9.86 -4.64
C GLU A 33 7.87 8.38 -4.63
N ALA A 34 8.94 8.04 -5.34
CA ALA A 34 9.31 6.63 -5.56
C ALA A 34 9.64 5.87 -4.26
N ASP A 35 10.20 6.55 -3.27
CA ASP A 35 10.51 6.04 -1.93
C ASP A 35 9.25 5.77 -1.09
N GLU A 36 8.16 6.50 -1.32
CA GLU A 36 6.87 6.28 -0.65
C GLU A 36 6.03 5.15 -1.32
N LEU A 37 6.38 4.71 -2.54
CA LEU A 37 5.63 3.71 -3.30
C LEU A 37 5.56 2.32 -2.66
N PRO A 38 6.64 1.76 -2.07
CA PRO A 38 6.59 0.47 -1.39
C PRO A 38 5.51 0.46 -0.31
N PHE A 39 5.54 1.44 0.59
CA PHE A 39 4.56 1.58 1.67
C PHE A 39 3.14 1.73 1.11
N GLU A 40 2.93 2.61 0.13
CA GLU A 40 1.61 2.83 -0.47
C GLU A 40 1.02 1.58 -1.12
N PHE A 41 1.85 0.81 -1.83
CA PHE A 41 1.42 -0.44 -2.41
C PHE A 41 1.06 -1.46 -1.33
N MET A 42 1.95 -1.68 -0.36
CA MET A 42 1.76 -2.67 0.71
C MET A 42 0.58 -2.32 1.61
N MET A 43 0.33 -1.03 1.87
CA MET A 43 -0.88 -0.54 2.55
C MET A 43 -2.16 -1.13 1.94
N ASN A 44 -2.24 -1.14 0.62
CA ASN A 44 -3.44 -1.57 -0.08
C ASN A 44 -3.45 -3.10 -0.24
N ALA A 45 -2.31 -3.68 -0.59
CA ALA A 45 -2.16 -5.12 -0.79
C ALA A 45 -2.43 -5.91 0.51
N LEU A 46 -1.74 -5.58 1.60
CA LEU A 46 -1.74 -6.36 2.84
C LEU A 46 -3.02 -6.18 3.68
N ARG A 47 -3.88 -5.21 3.33
CA ARG A 47 -5.22 -5.06 3.91
C ARG A 47 -6.26 -6.00 3.32
N LEU A 48 -5.99 -6.56 2.14
CA LEU A 48 -6.87 -7.56 1.55
C LEU A 48 -6.62 -8.90 2.24
N ASN A 49 -7.69 -9.58 2.65
CA ASN A 49 -7.60 -10.91 3.29
C ASN A 49 -6.80 -11.90 2.41
N ASP A 50 -7.00 -11.80 1.10
CA ASP A 50 -6.35 -12.63 0.10
C ASP A 50 -5.06 -11.99 -0.46
N GLY A 51 -4.71 -10.79 -0.04
CA GLY A 51 -3.59 -10.05 -0.63
C GLY A 51 -3.68 -9.90 -2.15
N VAL A 52 -2.51 -9.87 -2.79
CA VAL A 52 -2.37 -9.71 -4.25
C VAL A 52 -1.24 -10.60 -4.80
N LYS A 53 -1.20 -10.78 -6.12
CA LYS A 53 -0.04 -11.40 -6.80
C LYS A 53 1.18 -10.48 -6.70
N ALA A 54 2.35 -11.06 -6.46
CA ALA A 54 3.62 -10.33 -6.35
C ALA A 54 3.95 -9.50 -7.60
N GLU A 55 3.66 -10.03 -8.78
CA GLU A 55 3.86 -9.35 -10.09
C GLU A 55 3.12 -8.00 -10.19
N LEU A 56 2.03 -7.82 -9.43
CA LEU A 56 1.29 -6.55 -9.44
C LEU A 56 2.08 -5.41 -8.81
N TYR A 57 3.09 -5.69 -7.98
CA TYR A 57 3.95 -4.67 -7.42
C TYR A 57 4.67 -3.91 -8.54
N GLU A 58 5.51 -4.61 -9.30
CA GLU A 58 6.29 -4.03 -10.39
C GLU A 58 5.40 -3.38 -11.45
N GLN A 59 4.27 -4.00 -11.80
CA GLN A 59 3.32 -3.44 -12.77
C GLN A 59 2.67 -2.12 -12.32
N ARG A 60 2.62 -1.84 -11.01
CA ARG A 60 1.91 -0.66 -10.45
C ARG A 60 2.85 0.41 -9.94
N THR A 61 4.02 0.03 -9.41
CA THR A 61 5.03 0.95 -8.89
C THR A 61 6.13 1.25 -9.91
N GLY A 62 6.39 0.32 -10.84
CA GLY A 62 7.56 0.37 -11.71
C GLY A 62 8.88 0.05 -10.99
N LEU A 63 8.81 -0.43 -9.74
CA LEU A 63 9.96 -0.80 -8.91
C LEU A 63 10.10 -2.32 -8.85
N SER A 64 11.35 -2.81 -8.75
CA SER A 64 11.59 -4.23 -8.57
C SER A 64 11.18 -4.66 -7.17
N LEU A 65 10.57 -5.84 -7.07
CA LEU A 65 10.30 -6.45 -5.76
C LEU A 65 11.59 -6.94 -5.08
N ASP A 66 12.67 -7.10 -5.85
CA ASP A 66 13.95 -7.59 -5.33
C ASP A 66 14.55 -6.67 -4.25
N ASP A 67 14.30 -5.37 -4.35
CA ASP A 67 14.73 -4.38 -3.35
C ASP A 67 14.05 -4.61 -1.98
N LEU A 68 12.94 -5.36 -1.95
CA LEU A 68 12.18 -5.70 -0.74
C LEU A 68 12.40 -7.15 -0.30
N ASN A 69 13.20 -7.96 -1.00
CA ASN A 69 13.29 -9.40 -0.73
C ASN A 69 13.77 -9.71 0.70
N ASP A 70 14.75 -8.98 1.22
CA ASP A 70 15.24 -9.20 2.59
C ASP A 70 14.15 -8.90 3.64
N LEU A 71 13.41 -7.81 3.45
CA LEU A 71 12.29 -7.42 4.30
C LEU A 71 11.15 -8.44 4.22
N LEU A 72 10.74 -8.84 3.02
CA LEU A 72 9.69 -9.83 2.80
C LEU A 72 10.08 -11.19 3.39
N THR A 73 11.34 -11.57 3.28
CA THR A 73 11.86 -12.82 3.88
C THR A 73 11.81 -12.75 5.40
N SER A 74 12.20 -11.63 5.99
CA SER A 74 12.08 -11.40 7.44
C SER A 74 10.62 -11.49 7.92
N LEU A 75 9.69 -10.85 7.22
CA LEU A 75 8.27 -10.90 7.55
C LEU A 75 7.69 -12.32 7.42
N ARG A 76 8.09 -13.07 6.40
CA ARG A 76 7.71 -14.50 6.22
C ARG A 76 8.27 -15.39 7.32
N SER A 77 9.54 -15.21 7.70
CA SER A 77 10.16 -15.99 8.78
C SER A 77 9.51 -15.75 10.16
N ARG A 78 8.83 -14.62 10.32
CA ARG A 78 8.02 -14.28 11.51
C ARG A 78 6.57 -14.70 11.39
N GLU A 79 6.21 -15.44 10.34
CA GLU A 79 4.86 -15.90 10.03
C GLU A 79 3.84 -14.75 9.88
N LEU A 80 4.30 -13.54 9.53
CA LEU A 80 3.44 -12.36 9.33
C LEU A 80 2.93 -12.24 7.89
N LEU A 81 3.64 -12.83 6.93
CA LEU A 81 3.23 -12.96 5.54
C LEU A 81 3.18 -14.43 5.13
N VAL A 82 2.37 -14.74 4.12
CA VAL A 82 2.33 -16.07 3.52
C VAL A 82 3.69 -16.45 2.92
N GLU A 83 4.07 -17.72 3.03
CA GLU A 83 5.35 -18.24 2.51
C GLU A 83 5.44 -18.19 0.98
N ASP A 84 4.29 -18.23 0.28
CA ASP A 84 4.21 -18.15 -1.17
C ASP A 84 4.83 -16.84 -1.69
N SER A 85 5.97 -16.95 -2.38
CA SER A 85 6.68 -15.80 -2.94
C SER A 85 5.90 -15.10 -4.06
N GLY A 86 4.98 -15.82 -4.73
CA GLY A 86 4.11 -15.29 -5.75
C GLY A 86 2.94 -14.46 -5.20
N ARG A 87 2.78 -14.40 -3.87
CA ARG A 87 1.66 -13.72 -3.22
C ARG A 87 2.13 -12.78 -2.10
N LEU A 88 1.64 -11.55 -2.14
CA LEU A 88 1.81 -10.55 -1.10
C LEU A 88 0.52 -10.51 -0.28
N ALA A 89 0.46 -11.35 0.76
CA ALA A 89 -0.68 -11.46 1.66
C ALA A 89 -0.23 -11.64 3.11
N CYS A 90 -0.95 -11.03 4.04
CA CYS A 90 -0.77 -11.29 5.46
C CYS A 90 -1.36 -12.65 5.85
N THR A 91 -0.76 -13.27 6.87
CA THR A 91 -1.41 -14.35 7.61
C THR A 91 -2.46 -13.77 8.58
N GLU A 92 -3.22 -14.62 9.27
CA GLU A 92 -4.10 -14.17 10.36
C GLU A 92 -3.33 -13.38 11.41
N GLN A 93 -2.14 -13.86 11.81
CA GLN A 93 -1.26 -13.15 12.73
C GLN A 93 -0.73 -11.84 12.14
N GLY A 94 -0.35 -11.85 10.85
CA GLY A 94 0.04 -10.64 10.13
C GLY A 94 -1.02 -9.55 10.17
N HIS A 95 -2.30 -9.91 10.03
CA HIS A 95 -3.41 -8.97 10.13
C HIS A 95 -3.59 -8.38 11.53
N ILE A 96 -3.34 -9.17 12.59
CA ILE A 96 -3.36 -8.67 13.97
C ILE A 96 -2.28 -7.58 14.17
N PHE A 97 -1.10 -7.77 13.58
CA PHE A 97 0.02 -6.84 13.66
C PHE A 97 0.19 -5.95 12.42
N LEU A 98 -0.89 -5.71 11.68
CA LEU A 98 -0.81 -5.10 10.35
C LEU A 98 -0.11 -3.73 10.33
N ASN A 99 -0.35 -2.89 11.34
CA ASN A 99 0.33 -1.59 11.41
C ASN A 99 1.84 -1.75 11.56
N SER A 100 2.30 -2.67 12.42
CA SER A 100 3.72 -2.96 12.59
C SER A 100 4.34 -3.57 11.34
N VAL A 101 3.61 -4.43 10.62
CA VAL A 101 4.04 -4.95 9.31
C VAL A 101 4.22 -3.82 8.30
N LEU A 102 3.27 -2.89 8.24
CA LEU A 102 3.31 -1.75 7.31
C LEU A 102 4.41 -0.73 7.66
N GLU A 103 4.70 -0.53 8.95
CA GLU A 103 5.76 0.36 9.42
C GLU A 103 7.16 -0.06 8.95
N GLU A 104 7.37 -1.35 8.64
CA GLU A 104 8.67 -1.81 8.13
C GLU A 104 8.93 -1.45 6.65
N PHE A 105 7.95 -0.86 5.97
CA PHE A 105 8.09 -0.33 4.61
C PHE A 105 8.31 1.20 4.55
N LEU A 106 8.51 1.85 5.71
CA LEU A 106 8.75 3.29 5.86
C LEU A 106 10.24 3.65 5.93
#